data_AF-A0A7C5XQA3-F1
#
_entry.id   AF-A0A7C5XQA3-F1
#
_cell.length_a   1.000
_cell.length_b   1.000
_cell.length_c   1.000
_cell.angle_alpha   90.00
_cell.angle_beta   90.00
_cell.angle_gamma   90.00
#
_symmetry.space_group_name_H-M   'P 1'
#
loop_
_entity.id
_entity.type
_entity.pdbx_description
1 polymer ?
#
loop_
_entity_poly.entity_id
_entity_poly.type
_entity_poly.pdbx_seq_one_letter_code
_entity_poly.pdbx_strand_id
1 'polypeptide(L)'
;MWHSMRGRFAAIAGTAVAVALLAAAYGTWQVVRTAREARAAALAHERVQGQLADFTGKVHAAELAMHRHLTFLEASDRAAAEAALGRAAEAARALAADPAVRADPVLRREVGALLGAFGELRRGVGEVLARLESAATRYPGMPILLGELFPTNQRFLDTLRGALQAAEEAERDGEPGARETVELLWRLRYAWSQLVSHVRLFIANRSGVFGDPERAMAANLRDRALYVDEVRDLLARLRRMAEAGRLPFGVDEAVAELERLHRHYETVFARAERIYRSEGWRAEIPVLRGQVVPAQRAFWGAADRIGRRLAALARERGASHMRVATALLTVLWVFALGMAALMLAAYVGFERLIHRPLAVVARAMEREGAGGEP
;
A
#
# COMPACT_ATOMS: atom_id res chain seq x y z
N MET A 1 -28.45 -25.18 76.58
CA MET A 1 -29.03 -25.16 75.21
C MET A 1 -28.29 -26.01 74.17
N TRP A 2 -27.04 -26.43 74.42
CA TRP A 2 -26.21 -27.21 73.47
C TRP A 2 -26.32 -28.75 73.56
N HIS A 3 -27.19 -29.27 74.44
CA HIS A 3 -27.42 -30.71 74.61
C HIS A 3 -28.70 -31.25 73.95
N SER A 4 -29.49 -30.39 73.28
CA SER A 4 -30.66 -30.83 72.52
C SER A 4 -30.26 -31.26 71.11
N MET A 5 -30.70 -32.44 70.66
CA MET A 5 -30.49 -32.92 69.28
C MET A 5 -30.98 -31.92 68.21
N ARG A 6 -31.97 -31.07 68.54
CA ARG A 6 -32.46 -29.98 67.67
C ARG A 6 -31.39 -28.91 67.41
N GLY A 7 -30.57 -28.58 68.40
CA GLY A 7 -29.50 -27.58 68.25
C GLY A 7 -28.35 -28.06 67.36
N ARG A 8 -28.01 -29.36 67.45
CA ARG A 8 -26.99 -29.97 66.57
C ARG A 8 -27.46 -30.04 65.12
N PHE A 9 -28.75 -30.34 64.90
CA PHE A 9 -29.34 -30.36 63.57
C PHE A 9 -29.34 -28.97 62.93
N ALA A 10 -29.80 -27.95 63.66
CA ALA A 10 -29.79 -26.57 63.18
C ALA A 10 -28.38 -26.06 62.88
N ALA A 11 -27.38 -26.43 63.69
CA ALA A 11 -25.99 -26.07 63.45
C ALA A 11 -25.43 -26.71 62.17
N ILE A 12 -25.68 -27.99 61.93
CA ILE A 12 -25.20 -28.69 60.73
C ILE A 12 -25.89 -28.11 59.47
N ALA A 13 -27.21 -27.94 59.50
CA ALA A 13 -27.96 -27.36 58.39
C ALA A 13 -27.52 -25.91 58.11
N GLY A 14 -27.37 -25.08 59.15
CA GLY A 14 -26.88 -23.71 59.01
C GLY A 14 -25.47 -23.63 58.44
N THR A 15 -24.57 -24.53 58.85
CA THR A 15 -23.20 -24.60 58.33
C THR A 15 -23.19 -25.02 56.86
N ALA A 16 -24.00 -26.02 56.48
CA ALA A 16 -24.12 -26.46 55.09
C ALA A 16 -24.65 -25.34 54.17
N VAL A 17 -25.68 -24.61 54.61
CA VAL A 17 -26.21 -23.45 53.88
C VAL A 17 -25.16 -22.34 53.77
N ALA A 18 -24.44 -22.02 54.86
CA ALA A 18 -23.40 -21.00 54.83
C ALA A 18 -22.27 -21.34 53.85
N VAL A 19 -21.80 -22.60 53.85
CA VAL A 19 -20.77 -23.08 52.90
C VAL A 19 -21.29 -23.03 51.46
N ALA A 20 -22.53 -23.44 51.21
CA ALA A 20 -23.13 -23.37 49.88
C ALA A 20 -23.25 -21.91 49.37
N LEU A 21 -23.66 -20.97 50.23
CA LEU A 21 -23.74 -19.55 49.90
C LEU A 21 -22.36 -18.94 49.65
N LEU A 22 -21.34 -19.29 50.44
CA LEU A 22 -19.97 -18.83 50.23
C LEU A 22 -19.38 -19.38 48.94
N ALA A 23 -19.61 -20.66 48.63
CA ALA A 23 -19.16 -21.27 47.37
C ALA A 23 -19.87 -20.64 46.17
N ALA A 24 -21.17 -20.39 46.26
CA ALA A 24 -21.94 -19.68 45.23
C ALA A 24 -21.44 -18.23 45.07
N ALA A 25 -21.20 -17.50 46.15
CA ALA A 25 -20.67 -16.14 46.12
C ALA A 25 -19.26 -16.08 45.49
N TYR A 26 -18.37 -16.99 45.89
CA TYR A 26 -17.03 -17.11 45.32
C TYR A 26 -17.08 -17.46 43.83
N GLY A 27 -17.88 -18.46 43.45
CA GLY A 27 -18.07 -18.85 42.06
C GLY A 27 -18.63 -17.72 41.20
N THR A 28 -19.65 -17.01 41.69
CA THR A 28 -20.24 -15.85 41.00
C THR A 28 -19.21 -14.73 40.86
N TRP A 29 -18.44 -14.44 41.90
CA TRP A 29 -17.37 -13.44 41.85
C TRP A 29 -16.29 -13.80 40.82
N GLN A 30 -15.88 -15.07 40.77
CA GLN A 30 -14.85 -15.56 39.86
C GLN A 30 -15.33 -15.52 38.39
N VAL A 31 -16.59 -15.88 38.15
CA VAL A 31 -17.26 -15.76 36.83
C VAL A 31 -17.40 -14.30 36.41
N VAL A 32 -17.86 -13.41 37.28
CA VAL A 32 -18.02 -11.99 36.96
C VAL A 32 -16.68 -11.33 36.66
N ARG A 33 -15.62 -11.65 37.42
CA ARG A 33 -14.27 -11.13 37.19
C ARG A 33 -13.73 -11.59 35.83
N THR A 34 -13.78 -12.90 35.57
CA THR A 34 -13.29 -13.46 34.30
C THR A 34 -14.11 -12.99 33.10
N ALA A 35 -15.44 -12.84 33.24
CA ALA A 35 -16.29 -12.27 32.19
C ALA A 35 -15.99 -10.79 31.91
N ARG A 36 -15.70 -9.98 32.95
CA ARG A 36 -15.31 -8.58 32.78
C ARG A 36 -13.96 -8.45 32.07
N GLU A 37 -12.96 -9.25 32.48
CA GLU A 37 -11.64 -9.27 31.84
C GLU A 37 -11.73 -9.74 30.38
N ALA A 38 -12.50 -10.81 30.11
CA ALA A 38 -12.72 -11.31 28.76
C ALA A 38 -13.43 -10.27 27.88
N ARG A 39 -14.46 -9.59 28.39
CA ARG A 39 -15.17 -8.53 27.67
C ARG A 39 -14.26 -7.33 27.37
N ALA A 40 -13.48 -6.88 28.35
CA ALA A 40 -12.53 -5.78 28.15
C ALA A 40 -11.46 -6.12 27.10
N ALA A 41 -10.95 -7.36 27.14
CA ALA A 41 -10.00 -7.86 26.17
C ALA A 41 -10.59 -8.01 24.76
N ALA A 42 -11.85 -8.45 24.65
CA ALA A 42 -12.57 -8.54 23.37
C ALA A 42 -12.79 -7.16 22.74
N LEU A 43 -13.26 -6.19 23.53
CA LEU A 43 -13.44 -4.80 23.08
C LEU A 43 -12.12 -4.15 22.67
N ALA A 44 -11.02 -4.43 23.40
CA ALA A 44 -9.70 -3.95 23.04
C ALA A 44 -9.23 -4.55 21.70
N HIS A 45 -9.44 -5.85 21.49
CA HIS A 45 -9.09 -6.53 20.25
C HIS A 45 -9.89 -5.99 19.06
N GLU A 46 -11.21 -5.86 19.18
CA GLU A 46 -12.08 -5.30 18.14
C GLU A 46 -11.66 -3.88 17.76
N ARG A 47 -11.31 -3.06 18.77
CA ARG A 47 -10.82 -1.70 18.54
C ARG A 47 -9.51 -1.66 17.77
N VAL A 48 -8.51 -2.45 18.17
CA VAL A 48 -7.21 -2.51 17.47
C VAL A 48 -7.39 -3.05 16.05
N GLN A 49 -8.25 -4.04 15.85
CA GLN A 49 -8.57 -4.56 14.53
C GLN A 49 -9.25 -3.50 13.65
N GLY A 50 -10.20 -2.74 14.21
CA GLY A 50 -10.86 -1.63 13.52
C GLY A 50 -9.87 -0.52 13.14
N GLN A 51 -8.96 -0.14 14.03
CA GLN A 51 -7.90 0.83 13.75
C GLN A 51 -6.91 0.33 12.69
N LEU A 52 -6.55 -0.96 12.71
CA LEU A 52 -5.71 -1.56 11.68
C LEU A 52 -6.42 -1.55 10.32
N ALA A 53 -7.69 -1.94 10.27
CA ALA A 53 -8.49 -1.92 9.06
C ALA A 53 -8.60 -0.50 8.49
N ASP A 54 -8.91 0.49 9.33
CA ASP A 54 -8.96 1.90 8.95
C ASP A 54 -7.62 2.41 8.41
N PHE A 55 -6.51 2.08 9.07
CA PHE A 55 -5.17 2.44 8.61
C PHE A 55 -4.85 1.81 7.25
N THR A 56 -5.05 0.50 7.10
CA THR A 56 -4.81 -0.21 5.84
C THR A 56 -5.70 0.31 4.70
N GLY A 57 -6.96 0.62 4.97
CA GLY A 57 -7.89 1.21 3.99
C GLY A 57 -7.42 2.58 3.51
N LYS A 58 -6.91 3.43 4.41
CA LYS A 58 -6.33 4.73 4.06
C LYS A 58 -5.03 4.61 3.23
N VAL A 59 -4.19 3.61 3.52
CA VAL A 59 -3.00 3.31 2.69
C VAL A 59 -3.43 2.83 1.31
N HIS A 60 -4.42 1.94 1.21
CA HIS A 60 -4.94 1.49 -0.07
C HIS A 60 -5.52 2.65 -0.91
N ALA A 61 -6.23 3.59 -0.27
CA ALA A 61 -6.72 4.80 -0.94
C ALA A 61 -5.58 5.67 -1.50
N ALA A 62 -4.46 5.78 -0.77
CA ALA A 62 -3.28 6.49 -1.24
C ALA A 62 -2.63 5.77 -2.43
N GLU A 63 -2.52 4.45 -2.37
CA GLU A 63 -2.01 3.64 -3.49
C GLU A 63 -2.87 3.83 -4.74
N LEU A 64 -4.20 3.74 -4.62
CA LEU A 64 -5.11 3.92 -5.74
C LEU A 64 -4.98 5.32 -6.37
N ALA A 65 -4.96 6.37 -5.53
CA ALA A 65 -4.79 7.74 -6.01
C ALA A 65 -3.43 7.94 -6.70
N MET A 66 -2.35 7.35 -6.18
CA MET A 66 -1.04 7.36 -6.84
C MET A 66 -1.09 6.68 -8.20
N HIS A 67 -1.71 5.50 -8.33
CA HIS A 67 -1.82 4.79 -9.61
C HIS A 67 -2.64 5.58 -10.64
N ARG A 68 -3.72 6.24 -10.21
CA ARG A 68 -4.48 7.13 -11.09
C ARG A 68 -3.63 8.32 -11.53
N HIS A 69 -2.91 8.97 -10.61
CA HIS A 69 -2.01 10.07 -10.95
C HIS A 69 -0.90 9.63 -11.92
N LEU A 70 -0.32 8.42 -11.75
CA LEU A 70 0.67 7.86 -12.67
C LEU A 70 0.14 7.68 -14.10
N THR A 71 -1.16 7.47 -14.23
CA THR A 71 -1.84 7.18 -15.50
C THR A 71 -2.33 8.48 -16.17
N PHE A 72 -3.05 9.31 -15.42
CA PHE A 72 -3.75 10.49 -15.94
C PHE A 72 -3.01 11.81 -15.70
N LEU A 73 -2.06 11.83 -14.76
CA LEU A 73 -1.27 13.02 -14.36
C LEU A 73 -2.13 14.20 -13.86
N GLU A 74 -3.34 13.95 -13.39
CA GLU A 74 -4.21 15.00 -12.89
C GLU A 74 -3.73 15.52 -11.52
N ALA A 75 -3.75 16.84 -11.34
CA ALA A 75 -3.39 17.48 -10.07
C ALA A 75 -4.31 17.07 -8.90
N SER A 76 -5.59 16.79 -9.20
CA SER A 76 -6.59 16.26 -8.27
C SER A 76 -6.15 14.92 -7.67
N ASP A 77 -5.64 13.99 -8.48
CA ASP A 77 -5.18 12.68 -8.02
C ASP A 77 -3.90 12.78 -7.18
N ARG A 78 -2.98 13.70 -7.52
CA ARG A 78 -1.82 13.99 -6.68
C ARG A 78 -2.24 14.46 -5.30
N ALA A 79 -3.11 15.48 -5.24
CA ALA A 79 -3.63 16.00 -3.98
C ALA A 79 -4.39 14.91 -3.20
N ALA A 80 -5.14 14.05 -3.87
CA ALA A 80 -5.82 12.93 -3.26
C ALA A 80 -4.84 11.91 -2.65
N ALA A 81 -3.75 11.59 -3.33
CA ALA A 81 -2.70 10.70 -2.84
C ALA A 81 -1.99 11.28 -1.61
N GLU A 82 -1.58 12.54 -1.66
CA GLU A 82 -0.95 13.26 -0.54
C GLU A 82 -1.88 13.34 0.68
N ALA A 83 -3.16 13.69 0.46
CA ALA A 83 -4.15 13.74 1.54
C ALA A 83 -4.45 12.36 2.13
N ALA A 84 -4.50 11.30 1.31
CA ALA A 84 -4.68 9.93 1.79
C ALA A 84 -3.48 9.45 2.61
N LEU A 85 -2.25 9.78 2.21
CA LEU A 85 -1.05 9.51 3.01
C LEU A 85 -1.05 10.27 4.34
N GLY A 86 -1.53 11.51 4.35
CA GLY A 86 -1.72 12.30 5.57
C GLY A 86 -2.69 11.63 6.54
N ARG A 87 -3.88 11.26 6.06
CA ARG A 87 -4.89 10.52 6.85
C ARG A 87 -4.37 9.17 7.33
N ALA A 88 -3.64 8.44 6.49
CA ALA A 88 -3.01 7.18 6.86
C ALA A 88 -2.00 7.38 8.00
N ALA A 89 -1.20 8.45 7.97
CA ALA A 89 -0.25 8.75 9.03
C ALA A 89 -0.94 9.07 10.38
N GLU A 90 -2.10 9.72 10.36
CA GLU A 90 -2.91 9.96 11.56
C GLU A 90 -3.46 8.65 12.12
N ALA A 91 -4.02 7.78 11.26
CA ALA A 91 -4.50 6.46 11.66
C ALA A 91 -3.37 5.58 12.23
N ALA A 92 -2.17 5.67 11.64
CA ALA A 92 -0.97 5.00 12.13
C ALA A 92 -0.60 5.45 13.55
N ARG A 93 -0.65 6.76 13.84
CA ARG A 93 -0.40 7.31 15.18
C ARG A 93 -1.47 6.85 16.18
N ALA A 94 -2.74 6.83 15.78
CA ALA A 94 -3.83 6.35 16.62
C ALA A 94 -3.64 4.87 17.01
N LEU A 95 -3.32 4.02 16.03
CA LEU A 95 -3.01 2.60 16.26
C LEU A 95 -1.82 2.42 17.21
N ALA A 96 -0.75 3.19 17.03
CA ALA A 96 0.45 3.14 17.88
C ALA A 96 0.20 3.62 19.31
N ALA A 97 -0.74 4.55 19.48
CA ALA A 97 -1.12 5.11 20.77
C ALA A 97 -2.10 4.22 21.55
N ASP A 98 -2.70 3.22 20.91
CA ASP A 98 -3.71 2.39 21.55
C ASP A 98 -3.16 1.66 22.80
N PRO A 99 -3.85 1.74 23.95
CA PRO A 99 -3.40 1.09 25.18
C PRO A 99 -3.16 -0.41 25.04
N ALA A 100 -3.95 -1.12 24.23
CA ALA A 100 -3.81 -2.55 24.03
C ALA A 100 -2.54 -2.89 23.23
N VAL A 101 -2.17 -2.03 22.28
CA VAL A 101 -0.90 -2.14 21.55
C VAL A 101 0.28 -1.88 22.49
N ARG A 102 0.19 -0.88 23.38
CA ARG A 102 1.27 -0.56 24.34
C ARG A 102 1.47 -1.64 25.41
N ALA A 103 0.38 -2.31 25.81
CA ALA A 103 0.40 -3.33 26.85
C ALA A 103 1.00 -4.67 26.38
N ASP A 104 0.92 -5.00 25.09
CA ASP A 104 1.49 -6.23 24.52
C ASP A 104 2.83 -5.94 23.80
N PRO A 105 3.99 -6.38 24.34
CA PRO A 105 5.30 -6.10 23.74
C PRO A 105 5.47 -6.64 22.32
N VAL A 106 4.83 -7.77 22.00
CA VAL A 106 4.91 -8.41 20.68
C VAL A 106 4.10 -7.59 19.69
N LEU A 107 2.85 -7.25 20.04
CA LEU A 107 1.99 -6.41 19.22
C LEU A 107 2.62 -5.04 18.98
N ARG A 108 3.20 -4.42 20.02
CA ARG A 108 3.94 -3.16 19.91
C ARG A 108 5.08 -3.24 18.88
N ARG A 109 5.85 -4.33 18.89
CA ARG A 109 6.95 -4.55 17.94
C ARG A 109 6.42 -4.72 16.52
N GLU A 110 5.34 -5.48 16.34
CA GLU A 110 4.72 -5.69 15.02
C GLU A 110 4.13 -4.39 14.46
N VAL A 111 3.43 -3.60 15.28
CA VAL A 111 2.95 -2.27 14.91
C VAL A 111 4.13 -1.35 14.58
N GLY A 112 5.21 -1.37 15.37
CA GLY A 112 6.43 -0.62 15.05
C GLY A 112 7.01 -0.96 13.67
N ALA A 113 7.06 -2.24 13.32
CA ALA A 113 7.50 -2.70 11.99
C ALA A 113 6.54 -2.24 10.88
N LEU A 114 5.23 -2.28 11.11
CA LEU A 114 4.22 -1.77 10.18
C LEU A 114 4.40 -0.26 9.93
N LEU A 115 4.61 0.53 10.99
CA LEU A 115 4.85 1.98 10.89
C LEU A 115 6.16 2.30 10.15
N GLY A 116 7.21 1.51 10.39
CA GLY A 116 8.46 1.62 9.65
C GLY A 116 8.25 1.39 8.16
N ALA A 117 7.57 0.30 7.79
CA ALA A 117 7.24 -0.01 6.40
C ALA A 117 6.36 1.07 5.74
N PHE A 118 5.39 1.61 6.48
CA PHE A 118 4.58 2.74 6.02
C PHE A 118 5.40 4.02 5.82
N GLY A 119 6.38 4.29 6.69
CA GLY A 119 7.30 5.42 6.55
C GLY A 119 8.12 5.35 5.26
N GLU A 120 8.65 4.16 4.96
CA GLU A 120 9.35 3.87 3.69
C GLU A 120 8.42 4.04 2.49
N LEU A 121 7.22 3.48 2.55
CA LEU A 121 6.21 3.59 1.49
C LEU A 121 5.88 5.06 1.22
N ARG A 122 5.57 5.84 2.26
CA ARG A 122 5.24 7.26 2.14
C ARG A 122 6.38 8.06 1.49
N ARG A 123 7.63 7.77 1.84
CA ARG A 123 8.80 8.42 1.23
C ARG A 123 8.91 8.07 -0.25
N GLY A 124 8.82 6.79 -0.59
CA GLY A 124 8.87 6.32 -1.98
C GLY A 124 7.74 6.90 -2.83
N VAL A 125 6.52 6.97 -2.30
CA VAL A 125 5.38 7.60 -3.00
C VAL A 125 5.63 9.10 -3.20
N GLY A 126 6.07 9.83 -2.16
CA GLY A 126 6.41 11.25 -2.30
C GLY A 126 7.50 11.50 -3.35
N GLU A 127 8.51 10.65 -3.38
CA GLU A 127 9.57 10.66 -4.39
C GLU A 127 9.07 10.40 -5.82
N VAL A 128 8.07 9.52 -5.98
CA VAL A 128 7.41 9.30 -7.28
C VAL A 128 6.62 10.53 -7.70
N LEU A 129 5.81 11.09 -6.80
CA LEU A 129 4.99 12.28 -7.08
C LEU A 129 5.85 13.49 -7.46
N ALA A 130 6.98 13.69 -6.80
CA ALA A 130 7.93 14.76 -7.15
C ALA A 130 8.51 14.59 -8.56
N ARG A 131 8.81 13.35 -8.97
CA ARG A 131 9.30 13.07 -10.34
C ARG A 131 8.24 13.27 -11.41
N LEU A 132 6.95 13.21 -11.06
CA LEU A 132 5.84 13.43 -11.99
C LEU A 132 5.45 14.90 -12.15
N GLU A 133 6.06 15.82 -11.41
CA GLU A 133 5.70 17.24 -11.40
C GLU A 133 5.80 17.93 -12.76
N SER A 134 6.76 17.52 -13.60
CA SER A 134 6.96 18.12 -14.92
C SER A 134 7.44 17.08 -15.93
N ALA A 135 7.29 17.37 -17.22
CA ALA A 135 7.88 16.55 -18.26
C ALA A 135 9.42 16.45 -18.14
N ALA A 136 10.08 17.52 -17.68
CA ALA A 136 11.53 17.57 -17.53
C ALA A 136 12.04 16.68 -16.39
N THR A 137 11.29 16.60 -15.28
CA THR A 137 11.62 15.74 -14.14
C THR A 137 11.23 14.28 -14.38
N ARG A 138 10.15 14.05 -15.15
CA ARG A 138 9.68 12.70 -15.46
C ARG A 138 10.53 12.00 -16.51
N TYR A 139 10.95 12.72 -17.54
CA TYR A 139 11.70 12.16 -18.67
C TYR A 139 13.10 12.76 -18.71
N PRO A 140 14.14 12.04 -18.28
CA PRO A 140 15.51 12.58 -18.21
C PRO A 140 16.08 13.05 -19.56
N GLY A 141 15.50 12.59 -20.67
CA GLY A 141 15.87 13.05 -22.02
C GLY A 141 15.30 14.42 -22.38
N MET A 142 14.22 14.89 -21.75
CA MET A 142 13.53 16.13 -22.12
C MET A 142 14.40 17.39 -22.05
N PRO A 143 15.27 17.59 -21.04
CA PRO A 143 16.22 18.71 -21.05
C PRO A 143 17.11 18.75 -22.28
N ILE A 144 17.54 17.59 -22.80
CA ILE A 144 18.34 17.49 -24.02
C ILE A 144 17.48 17.84 -25.25
N LEU A 145 16.26 17.31 -25.30
CA LEU A 145 15.34 17.57 -26.42
C LEU A 145 14.98 19.06 -26.53
N LEU A 146 14.59 19.68 -25.42
CA LEU A 146 14.10 21.06 -25.38
C LEU A 146 15.23 22.09 -25.29
N GLY A 147 16.31 21.78 -24.59
CA GLY A 147 17.41 22.71 -24.34
C GLY A 147 18.51 22.67 -25.39
N GLU A 148 18.68 21.57 -26.12
CA GLU A 148 19.78 21.39 -27.08
C GLU A 148 19.26 21.07 -28.50
N LEU A 149 18.48 20.00 -28.67
CA LEU A 149 18.03 19.57 -30.02
C LEU A 149 17.07 20.56 -30.66
N PHE A 150 16.08 21.04 -29.93
CA PHE A 150 15.09 21.97 -30.47
C PHE A 150 15.71 23.31 -30.90
N PRO A 151 16.56 23.99 -30.09
CA PRO A 151 17.27 25.18 -30.53
C PRO A 151 18.22 24.93 -31.71
N THR A 152 18.90 23.77 -31.74
CA THR A 152 19.77 23.41 -32.87
C THR A 152 18.98 23.25 -34.16
N ASN A 153 17.81 22.63 -34.10
CA ASN A 153 16.90 22.52 -35.24
C ASN A 153 16.38 23.88 -35.72
N GLN A 154 16.04 24.80 -34.80
CA GLN A 154 15.62 26.15 -35.18
C GLN A 154 16.74 26.89 -35.91
N ARG A 155 17.96 26.88 -35.33
CA ARG A 155 19.14 27.49 -35.98
C ARG A 155 19.40 26.91 -37.35
N PHE A 156 19.34 25.59 -37.51
CA PHE A 156 19.53 24.93 -38.80
C PHE A 156 18.52 25.43 -39.84
N LEU A 157 17.23 25.46 -39.48
CA LEU A 157 16.17 25.91 -40.38
C LEU A 157 16.27 27.41 -40.72
N ASP A 158 16.70 28.24 -39.78
CA ASP A 158 16.87 29.67 -40.01
C ASP A 158 18.09 29.96 -40.91
N THR A 159 19.23 29.30 -40.66
CA THR A 159 20.41 29.36 -41.54
C THR A 159 20.06 28.88 -42.95
N LEU A 160 19.32 27.76 -43.05
CA LEU A 160 18.89 27.22 -44.34
C LEU A 160 17.94 28.16 -45.09
N ARG A 161 17.04 28.84 -44.37
CA ARG A 161 16.12 29.83 -44.96
C ARG A 161 16.90 31.02 -45.54
N GLY A 162 17.90 31.52 -44.80
CA GLY A 162 18.77 32.58 -45.30
C GLY A 162 19.55 32.16 -46.55
N ALA A 163 20.12 30.95 -46.54
CA ALA A 163 20.82 30.38 -47.70
C ALA A 163 19.90 30.22 -48.92
N LEU A 164 18.67 29.73 -48.71
CA LEU A 164 17.66 29.59 -49.77
C LEU A 164 17.31 30.95 -50.37
N GLN A 165 17.06 31.96 -49.54
CA GLN A 165 16.74 33.30 -50.02
C GLN A 165 17.87 33.88 -50.88
N ALA A 166 19.12 33.81 -50.40
CA ALA A 166 20.28 34.28 -51.15
C ALA A 166 20.47 33.52 -52.48
N ALA A 167 20.30 32.19 -52.46
CA ALA A 167 20.42 31.38 -53.67
C ALA A 167 19.30 31.64 -54.69
N GLU A 168 18.07 31.90 -54.23
CA GLU A 168 16.94 32.26 -55.09
C GLU A 168 17.09 33.67 -55.70
N GLU A 169 17.66 34.63 -54.95
CA GLU A 169 18.02 35.95 -55.47
C GLU A 169 19.07 35.82 -56.58
N ALA A 170 20.16 35.09 -56.32
CA ALA A 170 21.19 34.80 -57.30
C ALA A 170 20.68 34.03 -58.53
N GLU A 171 19.69 33.15 -58.37
CA GLU A 171 19.06 32.45 -59.49
C GLU A 171 18.29 33.42 -60.40
N ARG A 172 17.56 34.38 -59.81
CA ARG A 172 16.85 35.43 -60.57
C ARG A 172 17.83 36.33 -61.32
N ASP A 173 18.99 36.59 -60.73
CA ASP A 173 20.06 37.40 -61.32
C ASP A 173 20.91 36.63 -62.35
N GLY A 174 20.66 35.33 -62.52
CA GLY A 174 21.32 34.49 -63.51
C GLY A 174 22.76 34.08 -63.13
N GLU A 175 23.10 34.08 -61.84
CA GLU A 175 24.43 33.67 -61.39
C GLU A 175 24.71 32.19 -61.72
N PRO A 176 25.91 31.86 -62.22
CA PRO A 176 26.27 30.48 -62.52
C PRO A 176 26.20 29.58 -61.29
N GLY A 177 25.46 28.47 -61.39
CA GLY A 177 25.33 27.50 -60.29
C GLY A 177 24.23 27.81 -59.27
N ALA A 178 23.56 28.96 -59.35
CA ALA A 178 22.49 29.33 -58.43
C ALA A 178 21.30 28.36 -58.48
N ARG A 179 20.83 27.98 -59.68
CA ARG A 179 19.75 26.99 -59.85
C ARG A 179 20.06 25.63 -59.21
N GLU A 180 21.28 25.12 -59.39
CA GLU A 180 21.72 23.87 -58.76
C GLU A 180 21.77 24.03 -57.23
N THR A 181 22.22 25.19 -56.74
CA THR A 181 22.26 25.51 -55.32
C THR A 181 20.86 25.53 -54.70
N VAL A 182 19.89 26.17 -55.36
CA VAL A 182 18.47 26.20 -54.94
C VAL A 182 17.90 24.79 -54.85
N GLU A 183 18.12 23.94 -55.86
CA GLU A 183 17.67 22.54 -55.85
C GLU A 183 18.24 21.78 -54.64
N LEU A 184 19.56 21.90 -54.40
CA LEU A 184 20.23 21.21 -53.31
C LEU A 184 19.72 21.67 -51.93
N LEU A 185 19.51 22.97 -51.74
CA LEU A 185 19.01 23.53 -50.48
C LEU A 185 17.56 23.12 -50.20
N TRP A 186 16.70 23.05 -51.23
CA TRP A 186 15.33 22.53 -51.07
C TRP A 186 15.31 21.04 -50.69
N ARG A 187 16.16 20.22 -51.32
CA ARG A 187 16.32 18.81 -50.95
C ARG A 187 16.87 18.66 -49.54
N LEU A 188 17.83 19.50 -49.14
CA LEU A 188 18.39 19.52 -47.79
C LEU A 188 17.31 19.85 -46.75
N ARG A 189 16.43 20.80 -47.05
CA ARG A 189 15.28 21.15 -46.20
C ARG A 189 14.35 19.96 -46.00
N TYR A 190 14.04 19.24 -47.08
CA TYR A 190 13.20 18.06 -47.03
C TYR A 190 13.84 16.95 -46.19
N ALA A 191 15.08 16.56 -46.50
CA ALA A 191 15.80 15.51 -45.80
C ALA A 191 15.95 15.82 -44.31
N TRP A 192 16.28 17.08 -43.95
CA TRP A 192 16.33 17.53 -42.57
C TRP A 192 14.98 17.41 -41.84
N SER A 193 13.88 17.81 -42.49
CA SER A 193 12.53 17.68 -41.93
C SER A 193 12.16 16.22 -41.66
N GLN A 194 12.52 15.30 -42.57
CA GLN A 194 12.29 13.86 -42.39
C GLN A 194 13.15 13.29 -41.26
N LEU A 195 14.43 13.65 -41.19
CA LEU A 195 15.33 13.29 -40.08
C LEU A 195 14.71 13.66 -38.73
N VAL A 196 14.27 14.93 -38.57
CA VAL A 196 13.65 15.42 -37.33
C VAL A 196 12.32 14.72 -37.05
N SER A 197 11.55 14.38 -38.08
CA SER A 197 10.30 13.63 -37.94
C SER A 197 10.52 12.23 -37.38
N HIS A 198 11.55 11.52 -37.86
CA HIS A 198 11.90 10.20 -37.32
C HIS A 198 12.43 10.28 -35.88
N VAL A 199 13.10 11.36 -35.47
CA VAL A 199 13.47 11.60 -34.07
C VAL A 199 12.21 11.71 -33.19
N ARG A 200 11.20 12.46 -33.63
CA ARG A 200 9.92 12.60 -32.90
C ARG A 200 9.19 11.27 -32.79
N LEU A 201 9.13 10.50 -33.88
CA LEU A 201 8.54 9.17 -33.88
C LEU A 201 9.29 8.19 -32.97
N PHE A 202 10.63 8.24 -32.96
CA PHE A 202 11.46 7.44 -32.06
C PHE A 202 11.10 7.70 -30.59
N ILE A 203 10.98 8.96 -30.19
CA ILE A 203 10.60 9.32 -28.82
C ILE A 203 9.16 8.89 -28.51
N ALA A 204 8.22 9.13 -29.44
CA ALA A 204 6.80 8.80 -29.25
C ALA A 204 6.57 7.28 -29.12
N ASN A 205 7.24 6.48 -29.94
CA ASN A 205 7.13 5.01 -29.94
C ASN A 205 7.61 4.38 -28.63
N ARG A 206 8.45 5.06 -27.84
CA ARG A 206 8.88 4.56 -26.53
C ARG A 206 7.71 4.31 -25.56
N SER A 207 6.60 5.03 -25.73
CA SER A 207 5.39 4.89 -24.93
C SER A 207 4.62 3.58 -25.15
N GLY A 208 4.86 2.89 -26.27
CA GLY A 208 4.13 1.67 -26.63
C GLY A 208 2.73 1.87 -27.20
N VAL A 209 2.30 3.12 -27.41
CA VAL A 209 0.98 3.44 -28.02
C VAL A 209 0.86 2.90 -29.45
N PHE A 210 1.98 2.73 -30.15
CA PHE A 210 2.02 2.33 -31.56
C PHE A 210 2.51 0.89 -31.79
N GLY A 211 2.46 0.04 -30.75
CA GLY A 211 2.91 -1.35 -30.80
C GLY A 211 4.17 -1.61 -29.98
N ASP A 212 4.99 -2.57 -30.41
CA ASP A 212 6.22 -2.95 -29.70
C ASP A 212 7.25 -1.80 -29.68
N PRO A 213 7.57 -1.21 -28.51
CA PRO A 213 8.43 -0.03 -28.43
C PRO A 213 9.82 -0.26 -29.03
N GLU A 214 10.45 -1.41 -28.76
CA GLU A 214 11.83 -1.67 -29.16
C GLU A 214 11.94 -1.82 -30.68
N ARG A 215 11.04 -2.60 -31.29
CA ARG A 215 10.97 -2.79 -32.74
C ARG A 215 10.64 -1.48 -33.46
N ALA A 216 9.65 -0.74 -32.97
CA ALA A 216 9.22 0.51 -33.60
C ALA A 216 10.28 1.61 -33.49
N MET A 217 10.98 1.70 -32.35
CA MET A 217 12.12 2.61 -32.20
C MET A 217 13.29 2.22 -33.12
N ALA A 218 13.62 0.94 -33.21
CA ALA A 218 14.68 0.46 -34.10
C ALA A 218 14.36 0.74 -35.58
N ALA A 219 13.09 0.60 -35.99
CA ALA A 219 12.66 0.97 -37.34
C ALA A 219 12.87 2.46 -37.63
N ASN A 220 12.43 3.33 -36.72
CA ASN A 220 12.63 4.77 -36.88
C ASN A 220 14.12 5.18 -36.95
N LEU A 221 15.00 4.50 -36.21
CA LEU A 221 16.44 4.76 -36.29
C LEU A 221 17.03 4.34 -37.65
N ARG A 222 16.56 3.23 -38.23
CA ARG A 222 16.97 2.81 -39.58
C ARG A 222 16.51 3.80 -40.64
N ASP A 223 15.24 4.20 -40.59
CA ASP A 223 14.68 5.15 -41.56
C ASP A 223 15.34 6.53 -41.43
N ARG A 224 15.61 6.97 -40.19
CA ARG A 224 16.38 8.19 -39.91
C ARG A 224 17.78 8.13 -40.52
N ALA A 225 18.47 7.00 -40.46
CA ALA A 225 19.83 6.87 -40.96
C ALA A 225 19.91 7.20 -42.46
N LEU A 226 18.88 6.85 -43.24
CA LEU A 226 18.80 7.21 -44.66
C LEU A 226 18.82 8.74 -44.87
N TYR A 227 18.09 9.48 -44.04
CA TYR A 227 18.06 10.94 -44.12
C TYR A 227 19.30 11.62 -43.54
N VAL A 228 19.96 11.00 -42.55
CA VAL A 228 21.28 11.47 -42.08
C VAL A 228 22.31 11.38 -43.21
N ASP A 229 22.32 10.25 -43.92
CA ASP A 229 23.19 10.03 -45.06
C ASP A 229 22.88 11.03 -46.18
N GLU A 230 21.60 11.24 -46.50
CA GLU A 230 21.18 12.23 -47.51
C GLU A 230 21.58 13.67 -47.14
N VAL A 231 21.37 14.09 -45.88
CA VAL A 231 21.79 15.42 -45.40
C VAL A 231 23.30 15.60 -45.54
N ARG A 232 24.09 14.58 -45.16
CA ARG A 232 25.55 14.61 -45.28
C ARG A 232 25.98 14.71 -46.74
N ASP A 233 25.37 13.94 -47.64
CA ASP A 233 25.71 13.93 -49.05
C ASP A 233 25.37 15.26 -49.74
N LEU A 234 24.22 15.86 -49.40
CA LEU A 234 23.81 17.17 -49.90
C LEU A 234 24.75 18.28 -49.43
N LEU A 235 25.10 18.29 -48.13
CA LEU A 235 26.07 19.24 -47.59
C LEU A 235 27.45 19.08 -48.23
N ALA A 236 27.91 17.84 -48.44
CA ALA A 236 29.18 17.58 -49.12
C ALA A 236 29.18 18.05 -50.59
N ARG A 237 28.04 17.97 -51.30
CA ARG A 237 27.89 18.52 -52.66
C ARG A 237 27.96 20.05 -52.64
N LEU A 238 27.23 20.70 -51.74
CA LEU A 238 27.26 22.15 -51.55
C LEU A 238 28.69 22.62 -51.19
N ARG A 239 29.40 21.88 -50.34
CA ARG A 239 30.78 22.17 -49.97
C ARG A 239 31.74 22.08 -51.16
N ARG A 240 31.62 21.06 -52.02
CA ARG A 240 32.40 20.96 -53.26
C ARG A 240 32.10 22.11 -54.23
N MET A 241 30.84 22.57 -54.30
CA MET A 241 30.49 23.76 -55.07
C MET A 241 31.14 25.02 -54.49
N ALA A 242 31.21 25.14 -53.16
CA ALA A 242 31.90 26.23 -52.47
C ALA A 242 33.39 26.28 -52.85
N GLU A 243 34.06 25.13 -52.76
CA GLU A 243 35.48 24.97 -53.10
C GLU A 243 35.78 25.26 -54.57
N ALA A 244 34.81 25.03 -55.46
CA ALA A 244 34.89 25.36 -56.87
C ALA A 244 34.48 26.82 -57.20
N GLY A 245 34.12 27.64 -56.21
CA GLY A 245 33.66 29.02 -56.42
C GLY A 245 32.32 29.11 -57.17
N ARG A 246 31.47 28.08 -57.07
CA ARG A 246 30.18 27.95 -57.77
C ARG A 246 28.97 28.23 -56.87
N LEU A 247 29.19 28.55 -55.60
CA LEU A 247 28.10 28.97 -54.71
C LEU A 247 27.85 30.48 -54.85
N PRO A 248 26.59 30.92 -54.80
CA PRO A 248 26.25 32.34 -54.67
C PRO A 248 26.87 32.98 -53.43
N PHE A 249 27.04 34.30 -53.46
CA PHE A 249 27.60 35.06 -52.35
C PHE A 249 26.81 34.83 -51.04
N GLY A 250 27.51 34.58 -49.93
CA GLY A 250 26.94 34.37 -48.60
C GLY A 250 26.36 32.96 -48.34
N VAL A 251 26.23 32.11 -49.36
CA VAL A 251 25.74 30.73 -49.20
C VAL A 251 26.84 29.81 -48.64
N ASP A 252 28.11 30.11 -48.90
CA ASP A 252 29.27 29.35 -48.43
C ASP A 252 29.39 29.33 -46.90
N GLU A 253 29.25 30.49 -46.24
CA GLU A 253 29.23 30.61 -44.79
C GLU A 253 28.04 29.84 -44.19
N ALA A 254 26.87 29.95 -44.82
CA ALA A 254 25.67 29.24 -44.39
C ALA A 254 25.86 27.71 -44.48
N VAL A 255 26.48 27.20 -45.55
CA VAL A 255 26.79 25.76 -45.70
C VAL A 255 27.73 25.27 -44.60
N ALA A 256 28.78 26.04 -44.28
CA ALA A 256 29.70 25.69 -43.19
C ALA A 256 28.99 25.63 -41.82
N GLU A 257 28.08 26.58 -41.57
CA GLU A 257 27.27 26.59 -40.35
C GLU A 257 26.26 25.42 -40.31
N LEU A 258 25.60 25.10 -41.42
CA LEU A 258 24.68 23.96 -41.52
C LEU A 258 25.39 22.64 -41.23
N GLU A 259 26.61 22.44 -41.74
CA GLU A 259 27.42 21.28 -41.41
C GLU A 259 27.76 21.20 -39.92
N ARG A 260 28.13 22.32 -39.30
CA ARG A 260 28.42 22.39 -37.88
C ARG A 260 27.18 22.06 -37.04
N LEU A 261 26.03 22.62 -37.40
CA LEU A 261 24.75 22.37 -36.74
C LEU A 261 24.30 20.92 -36.90
N HIS A 262 24.46 20.32 -38.08
CA HIS A 262 24.18 18.90 -38.30
C HIS A 262 25.05 18.01 -37.40
N ARG A 263 26.37 18.20 -37.38
CA ARG A 263 27.27 17.43 -36.49
C ARG A 263 26.91 17.58 -35.01
N HIS A 264 26.56 18.80 -34.59
CA HIS A 264 26.13 19.06 -33.24
C HIS A 264 24.81 18.33 -32.93
N TYR A 265 23.82 18.43 -33.83
CA TYR A 265 22.53 17.76 -33.70
C TYR A 265 22.68 16.25 -33.53
N GLU A 266 23.51 15.60 -34.35
CA GLU A 266 23.77 14.15 -34.26
C GLU A 266 24.39 13.78 -32.91
N THR A 267 25.36 14.58 -32.43
CA THR A 267 26.02 14.36 -31.13
C THR A 267 25.02 14.45 -29.97
N VAL A 268 24.17 15.47 -29.99
CA VAL A 268 23.15 15.68 -28.97
C VAL A 268 22.06 14.60 -29.05
N PHE A 269 21.66 14.21 -30.26
CA PHE A 269 20.68 13.14 -30.46
C PHE A 269 21.20 11.81 -29.92
N ALA A 270 22.46 11.44 -30.16
CA ALA A 270 23.05 10.22 -29.60
C ALA A 270 23.00 10.20 -28.06
N ARG A 271 23.13 11.35 -27.40
CA ARG A 271 22.95 11.45 -25.94
C ARG A 271 21.51 11.16 -25.53
N ALA A 272 20.53 11.75 -26.22
CA ALA A 272 19.11 11.50 -25.98
C ALA A 272 18.74 10.04 -26.26
N GLU A 273 19.22 9.47 -27.37
CA GLU A 273 18.97 8.07 -27.77
C GLU A 273 19.36 7.10 -26.64
N ARG A 274 20.56 7.26 -26.06
CA ARG A 274 21.02 6.40 -24.96
C ARG A 274 20.07 6.43 -23.76
N ILE A 275 19.51 7.59 -23.43
CA ILE A 275 18.54 7.71 -22.33
C ILE A 275 17.24 6.99 -22.68
N TYR A 276 16.68 7.25 -23.87
CA TYR A 276 15.40 6.67 -24.27
C TYR A 276 15.47 5.15 -24.49
N ARG A 277 16.64 4.61 -24.84
CA ARG A 277 16.89 3.17 -24.93
C ARG A 277 17.16 2.50 -23.58
N SER A 278 17.48 3.26 -22.54
CA SER A 278 17.71 2.72 -21.20
C SER A 278 16.41 2.35 -20.49
N GLU A 279 16.51 1.55 -19.43
CA GLU A 279 15.38 1.32 -18.51
C GLU A 279 15.01 2.59 -17.72
N GLY A 280 15.92 3.56 -17.63
CA GLY A 280 15.77 4.82 -16.89
C GLY A 280 15.17 5.97 -17.70
N TRP A 281 14.56 5.70 -18.86
CA TRP A 281 13.93 6.73 -19.69
C TRP A 281 12.77 7.47 -19.00
N ARG A 282 12.20 6.86 -17.95
CA ARG A 282 11.22 7.44 -17.02
C ARG A 282 11.78 7.41 -15.60
N ALA A 283 11.92 8.58 -14.99
CA ALA A 283 12.63 8.76 -13.73
C ALA A 283 11.92 8.08 -12.55
N GLU A 284 10.61 7.92 -12.59
CA GLU A 284 9.81 7.29 -11.54
C GLU A 284 9.90 5.76 -11.53
N ILE A 285 10.23 5.12 -12.67
CA ILE A 285 10.24 3.65 -12.78
C ILE A 285 11.25 3.01 -11.82
N PRO A 286 12.52 3.46 -11.73
CA PRO A 286 13.47 2.92 -10.78
C PRO A 286 13.00 3.02 -9.32
N VAL A 287 12.30 4.09 -8.96
CA VAL A 287 11.81 4.30 -7.59
C VAL A 287 10.58 3.45 -7.30
N LEU A 288 9.69 3.30 -8.27
CA LEU A 288 8.58 2.36 -8.16
C LEU A 288 9.09 0.93 -7.91
N ARG A 289 10.04 0.47 -8.72
CA ARG A 289 10.60 -0.89 -8.63
C ARG A 289 11.47 -1.10 -7.39
N GLY A 290 12.33 -0.13 -7.08
CA GLY A 290 13.36 -0.24 -6.04
C GLY A 290 12.90 0.15 -4.64
N GLN A 291 11.88 1.00 -4.51
CA GLN A 291 11.44 1.51 -3.20
C GLN A 291 9.95 1.25 -2.94
N VAL A 292 9.06 1.70 -3.82
CA VAL A 292 7.60 1.66 -3.56
C VAL A 292 7.08 0.23 -3.49
N VAL A 293 7.35 -0.60 -4.50
CA VAL A 293 6.85 -1.98 -4.56
C VAL A 293 7.39 -2.84 -3.40
N PRO A 294 8.69 -2.78 -3.05
CA PRO A 294 9.20 -3.44 -1.83
C PRO A 294 8.55 -2.93 -0.55
N ALA A 295 8.41 -1.61 -0.37
CA ALA A 295 7.82 -1.03 0.83
C ALA A 295 6.33 -1.40 0.96
N GLN A 296 5.58 -1.43 -0.14
CA GLN A 296 4.20 -1.89 -0.21
C GLN A 296 4.10 -3.36 0.24
N ARG A 297 4.95 -4.25 -0.30
CA ARG A 297 4.98 -5.66 0.14
C ARG A 297 5.31 -5.80 1.62
N ALA A 298 6.28 -5.02 2.12
CA ALA A 298 6.64 -5.02 3.52
C ALA A 298 5.48 -4.54 4.42
N PHE A 299 4.77 -3.49 4.00
CA PHE A 299 3.61 -2.93 4.69
C PHE A 299 2.48 -3.96 4.79
N TRP A 300 2.05 -4.52 3.66
CA TRP A 300 0.95 -5.50 3.64
C TRP A 300 1.32 -6.78 4.40
N GLY A 301 2.56 -7.25 4.27
CA GLY A 301 3.04 -8.39 5.06
C GLY A 301 3.07 -8.10 6.57
N ALA A 302 3.36 -6.88 7.00
CA ALA A 302 3.30 -6.49 8.41
C ALA A 302 1.85 -6.40 8.92
N ALA A 303 0.95 -5.82 8.14
CA ALA A 303 -0.47 -5.70 8.50
C ALA A 303 -1.12 -7.08 8.66
N ASP A 304 -0.84 -8.00 7.74
CA ASP A 304 -1.33 -9.37 7.76
C ASP A 304 -0.78 -10.18 8.95
N ARG A 305 0.50 -9.98 9.34
CA ARG A 305 1.04 -10.56 10.59
C ARG A 305 0.27 -10.10 11.83
N ILE A 306 0.00 -8.80 11.94
CA ILE A 306 -0.79 -8.24 13.05
C ILE A 306 -2.20 -8.84 13.02
N GLY A 307 -2.86 -8.88 11.86
CA GLY A 307 -4.18 -9.48 11.70
C GLY A 307 -4.23 -10.94 12.18
N ARG A 308 -3.27 -11.76 11.78
CA ARG A 308 -3.15 -13.15 12.27
C ARG A 308 -2.90 -13.23 13.77
N ARG A 309 -2.04 -12.36 14.31
CA ARG A 309 -1.74 -12.33 15.75
C ARG A 309 -2.97 -11.97 16.56
N LEU A 310 -3.71 -10.95 16.13
CA LEU A 310 -4.98 -10.56 16.71
C LEU A 310 -5.96 -11.76 16.67
N ALA A 311 -6.11 -12.44 15.54
CA ALA A 311 -6.97 -13.62 15.43
C ALA A 311 -6.53 -14.80 16.31
N ALA A 312 -5.23 -15.01 16.51
CA ALA A 312 -4.70 -16.02 17.43
C ALA A 312 -5.04 -15.68 18.89
N LEU A 313 -4.83 -14.42 19.31
CA LEU A 313 -5.19 -13.94 20.64
C LEU A 313 -6.70 -14.06 20.91
N ALA A 314 -7.53 -13.81 19.90
CA ALA A 314 -8.97 -14.01 19.99
C ALA A 314 -9.34 -15.48 20.21
N ARG A 315 -8.69 -16.43 19.53
CA ARG A 315 -8.92 -17.88 19.70
C ARG A 315 -8.46 -18.39 21.06
N GLU A 316 -7.27 -18.02 21.51
CA GLU A 316 -6.74 -18.40 22.83
C GLU A 316 -7.66 -17.92 23.97
N ARG A 317 -8.23 -16.72 23.82
CA ARG A 317 -9.18 -16.16 24.77
C ARG A 317 -10.59 -16.72 24.59
N GLY A 318 -11.00 -17.05 23.38
CA GLY A 318 -12.22 -17.81 23.09
C GLY A 318 -12.31 -19.10 23.90
N ALA A 319 -11.21 -19.85 23.97
CA ALA A 319 -11.10 -21.06 24.78
C ALA A 319 -11.23 -20.80 26.30
N SER A 320 -11.04 -19.56 26.78
CA SER A 320 -11.31 -19.19 28.18
C SER A 320 -12.81 -19.09 28.51
N HIS A 321 -13.68 -18.82 27.53
CA HIS A 321 -15.13 -18.88 27.74
C HIS A 321 -15.60 -20.30 28.06
N MET A 322 -14.94 -21.32 27.52
CA MET A 322 -15.18 -22.71 27.93
C MET A 322 -14.83 -22.94 29.40
N ARG A 323 -13.74 -22.33 29.91
CA ARG A 323 -13.39 -22.40 31.33
C ARG A 323 -14.43 -21.71 32.23
N VAL A 324 -15.05 -20.62 31.77
CA VAL A 324 -16.18 -19.98 32.49
C VAL A 324 -17.40 -20.89 32.51
N ALA A 325 -17.73 -21.56 31.39
CA ALA A 325 -18.80 -22.56 31.35
C ALA A 325 -18.51 -23.75 32.30
N THR A 326 -17.25 -24.20 32.37
CA THR A 326 -16.84 -25.25 33.32
C THR A 326 -16.94 -24.76 34.77
N ALA A 327 -16.55 -23.52 35.07
CA ALA A 327 -16.67 -22.95 36.41
C ALA A 327 -18.14 -22.82 36.86
N LEU A 328 -19.02 -22.37 35.96
CA LEU A 328 -20.47 -22.34 36.20
C LEU A 328 -21.03 -23.74 36.46
N LEU A 329 -20.61 -24.73 35.68
CA LEU A 329 -21.00 -26.13 35.87
C LEU A 329 -20.53 -26.66 37.24
N THR A 330 -19.30 -26.36 37.65
CA THR A 330 -18.77 -26.74 38.97
C THR A 330 -19.56 -26.09 40.10
N VAL A 331 -19.92 -24.81 39.98
CA VAL A 331 -20.79 -24.14 40.97
C VAL A 331 -22.16 -24.80 41.05
N LEU A 332 -22.73 -25.17 39.90
CA LEU A 332 -24.03 -25.86 39.83
C LEU A 332 -23.95 -27.23 40.54
N TRP A 333 -22.87 -27.97 40.33
CA TRP A 333 -22.63 -29.26 41.02
C TRP A 333 -22.40 -29.10 42.52
N VAL A 334 -21.62 -28.11 42.96
CA VAL A 334 -21.42 -27.83 44.39
C VAL A 334 -22.74 -27.45 45.05
N PHE A 335 -23.55 -26.63 44.38
CA PHE A 335 -24.88 -26.26 44.86
C PHE A 335 -25.82 -27.48 44.92
N ALA A 336 -25.86 -28.30 43.86
CA ALA A 336 -26.67 -29.51 43.82
C ALA A 336 -26.27 -30.51 44.93
N LEU A 337 -24.97 -30.69 45.15
CA LEU A 337 -24.44 -31.55 46.23
C LEU A 337 -24.78 -30.98 47.61
N GLY A 338 -24.67 -29.65 47.79
CA GLY A 338 -25.08 -28.97 49.01
C GLY A 338 -26.58 -29.14 49.31
N MET A 339 -27.44 -29.01 48.30
CA MET A 339 -28.88 -29.25 48.42
C MET A 339 -29.20 -30.71 48.73
N ALA A 340 -28.52 -31.66 48.07
CA ALA A 340 -28.67 -33.08 48.34
C ALA A 340 -28.26 -33.43 49.78
N ALA A 341 -27.14 -32.87 50.26
CA ALA A 341 -26.70 -33.03 51.64
C ALA A 341 -27.72 -32.44 52.64
N LEU A 342 -28.32 -31.28 52.30
CA LEU A 342 -29.35 -30.65 53.12
C LEU A 342 -30.64 -31.47 53.16
N MET A 343 -31.09 -32.03 52.03
CA MET A 343 -32.22 -32.96 51.97
C MET A 343 -31.96 -34.24 52.77
N LEU A 344 -30.76 -34.82 52.64
CA LEU A 344 -30.36 -35.99 53.40
C LEU A 344 -30.36 -35.70 54.91
N ALA A 345 -29.83 -34.54 55.31
CA ALA A 345 -29.90 -34.09 56.69
C ALA A 345 -31.37 -33.95 57.13
N ALA A 346 -32.21 -33.24 56.38
CA ALA A 346 -33.63 -33.07 56.66
C ALA A 346 -34.36 -34.41 56.85
N TYR A 347 -34.11 -35.37 55.96
CA TYR A 347 -34.66 -36.71 56.03
C TYR A 347 -34.23 -37.45 57.32
N VAL A 348 -32.92 -37.47 57.61
CA VAL A 348 -32.40 -38.11 58.84
C VAL A 348 -32.95 -37.42 60.10
N GLY A 349 -33.11 -36.10 60.06
CA GLY A 349 -33.73 -35.31 61.13
C GLY A 349 -35.19 -35.70 61.35
N PHE A 350 -36.00 -35.73 60.29
CA PHE A 350 -37.40 -36.16 60.31
C PHE A 350 -37.55 -37.58 60.86
N GLU A 351 -36.76 -38.52 60.35
CA GLU A 351 -36.81 -39.93 60.74
C GLU A 351 -36.54 -40.12 62.23
N ARG A 352 -35.53 -39.41 62.78
CA ARG A 352 -35.14 -39.56 64.18
C ARG A 352 -36.00 -38.75 65.15
N LEU A 353 -36.48 -37.57 64.75
CA LEU A 353 -37.14 -36.63 65.66
C LEU A 353 -38.67 -36.76 65.65
N ILE A 354 -39.25 -37.15 64.52
CA ILE A 354 -40.71 -37.18 64.34
C ILE A 354 -41.13 -38.63 64.16
N HIS A 355 -40.63 -39.31 63.12
CA HIS A 355 -41.12 -40.63 62.73
C HIS A 355 -40.90 -41.70 63.80
N ARG A 356 -39.65 -41.90 64.27
CA ARG A 356 -39.37 -42.91 65.31
C ARG A 356 -40.12 -42.69 66.63
N PRO A 357 -40.17 -41.48 67.21
CA PRO A 357 -40.96 -41.23 68.41
C PRO A 357 -42.47 -41.46 68.20
N LEU A 358 -43.03 -41.01 67.08
CA LEU A 358 -44.43 -41.30 66.72
C LEU A 358 -44.68 -42.80 66.58
N ALA A 359 -43.75 -43.56 65.98
CA ALA A 359 -43.86 -45.00 65.87
C ALA A 359 -43.80 -45.70 67.24
N VAL A 360 -43.02 -45.19 68.19
CA VAL A 360 -42.98 -45.70 69.57
C VAL A 360 -44.29 -45.40 70.30
N VAL A 361 -44.84 -44.18 70.16
CA VAL A 361 -46.13 -43.80 70.76
C VAL A 361 -47.28 -44.60 70.12
N ALA A 362 -47.31 -44.72 68.79
CA ALA A 362 -48.32 -45.50 68.08
C ALA A 362 -48.31 -46.98 68.50
N ARG A 363 -47.12 -47.58 68.63
CA ARG A 363 -46.98 -48.95 69.16
C ARG A 363 -47.36 -49.07 70.64
N ALA A 364 -47.18 -48.01 71.44
CA ALA A 364 -47.64 -48.00 72.83
C ALA A 364 -49.18 -47.93 72.90
N MET A 365 -49.80 -47.10 72.05
CA MET A 365 -51.26 -47.03 71.93
C MET A 365 -51.88 -48.30 71.34
N GLU A 366 -51.23 -48.96 70.37
CA GLU A 366 -51.65 -50.29 69.88
C GLU A 366 -51.58 -51.36 70.98
N ARG A 367 -50.59 -51.29 71.88
CA ARG A 367 -50.49 -52.22 73.02
C ARG A 367 -51.54 -51.96 74.09
N GLU A 368 -51.91 -50.70 74.33
CA GLU A 368 -53.05 -50.36 75.20
C GLU A 368 -54.41 -50.73 74.57
N GLY A 369 -54.55 -50.60 73.25
CA GLY A 369 -55.78 -50.94 72.51
C GLY A 369 -55.98 -52.44 72.25
N ALA A 370 -54.91 -53.24 72.20
CA ALA A 370 -54.96 -54.69 71.96
C ALA A 370 -55.25 -55.53 73.22
N GLY A 371 -55.48 -54.90 74.37
CA GLY A 371 -55.89 -55.57 75.61
C GLY A 371 -54.71 -56.08 76.43
N GLY A 372 -54.19 -55.23 77.32
CA GLY A 372 -53.28 -55.63 78.39
C GLY A 372 -53.75 -55.09 79.73
N GLU A 373 -54.45 -55.92 80.50
CA GLU A 373 -54.24 -55.96 81.96
C GLU A 373 -53.08 -56.93 82.24
N PRO A 374 -52.33 -56.73 83.34
CA PRO A 374 -50.96 -57.22 83.55
C PRO A 374 -50.73 -58.73 83.42
#